data_AF-A0A1I4XCJ7-F1
#
_entry.id   AF-A0A1I4XCJ7-F1
#
_cell.length_a   1.000
_cell.length_b   1.000
_cell.length_c   1.000
_cell.angle_alpha   90.00
_cell.angle_beta   90.00
_cell.angle_gamma   90.00
#
_symmetry.space_group_name_H-M   'P 1'
#
loop_
_entity.id
_entity.type
_entity.pdbx_description
1 polymer ?
#
loop_
_entity_poly.entity_id
_entity_poly.type
_entity_poly.pdbx_seq_one_letter_code
_entity_poly.pdbx_strand_id
1 'polypeptide(L)'
;MFKNLFKSRYSILLFFSLLFLLISFLLRFIFAVWVKGEFDWNIGSLMHTLFYGLIYDISVVSCFTLFLSFYYLILPNKFINSVFDRAFVYFIFTLYLVIIYFTFFAEVTFWDEFKSRFNFIAVDYLIYTYEVVKNIQESYPLPILIGGIVLITGLTLFITKKRNVFYDTFNSKPKTSQKFGVFALNLILVIGSLYVLNQSCPK
;
A
#
# COMPACT_ATOMS: atom_id res chain seq x y z
N MET A 1 -24.94 -7.58 -6.85
CA MET A 1 -23.77 -7.45 -7.75
C MET A 1 -22.41 -7.69 -7.06
N PHE A 2 -22.33 -7.67 -5.72
CA PHE A 2 -21.11 -7.88 -4.93
C PHE A 2 -21.04 -9.24 -4.18
N LYS A 3 -21.49 -10.35 -4.80
CA LYS A 3 -21.38 -11.67 -4.13
C LYS A 3 -19.90 -12.10 -4.16
N ASN A 4 -19.25 -11.99 -2.99
CA ASN A 4 -17.88 -12.37 -2.64
C ASN A 4 -16.76 -11.80 -3.53
N LEU A 5 -16.53 -10.49 -3.43
CA LEU A 5 -15.30 -9.82 -3.88
C LEU A 5 -14.02 -10.56 -3.41
N PHE A 6 -14.04 -11.13 -2.20
CA PHE A 6 -12.95 -11.94 -1.64
C PHE A 6 -12.69 -13.27 -2.34
N LYS A 7 -13.67 -13.82 -3.07
CA LYS A 7 -13.55 -15.05 -3.86
C LYS A 7 -13.67 -14.73 -5.35
N SER A 8 -12.84 -13.81 -5.80
CA SER A 8 -12.86 -13.32 -7.17
C SER A 8 -11.44 -13.11 -7.70
N ARG A 9 -11.34 -12.76 -8.98
CA ARG A 9 -10.08 -12.36 -9.62
C ARG A 9 -9.36 -11.22 -8.88
N TYR A 10 -10.11 -10.43 -8.11
CA TYR A 10 -9.63 -9.25 -7.39
C TYR A 10 -9.28 -9.55 -5.93
N SER A 11 -9.27 -10.82 -5.50
CA SER A 11 -9.00 -11.18 -4.10
C SER A 11 -7.61 -10.70 -3.63
N ILE A 12 -6.59 -10.79 -4.49
CA ILE A 12 -5.24 -10.33 -4.16
C ILE A 12 -5.15 -8.81 -4.02
N LEU A 13 -5.89 -8.07 -4.85
CA LEU A 13 -6.00 -6.61 -4.76
C LEU A 13 -6.63 -6.19 -3.44
N LEU A 14 -7.73 -6.84 -3.06
CA LEU A 14 -8.42 -6.57 -1.80
C LEU A 14 -7.55 -6.94 -0.60
N PHE A 15 -6.87 -8.07 -0.65
CA PHE A 15 -5.95 -8.49 0.40
C PHE A 15 -4.83 -7.46 0.59
N PHE A 16 -4.19 -7.04 -0.51
CA PHE A 16 -3.17 -5.99 -0.49
C PHE A 16 -3.71 -4.69 0.09
N SER A 17 -4.89 -4.24 -0.36
CA SER A 17 -5.50 -3.01 0.13
C SER A 17 -5.77 -3.03 1.63
N LEU A 18 -6.37 -4.12 2.13
CA LEU A 18 -6.66 -4.26 3.55
C LEU A 18 -5.39 -4.35 4.39
N LEU A 19 -4.36 -5.05 3.91
CA LEU A 19 -3.07 -5.13 4.58
C LEU A 19 -2.42 -3.75 4.70
N PHE A 20 -2.37 -3.00 3.60
CA PHE A 20 -1.80 -1.64 3.59
C PHE A 20 -2.57 -0.70 4.53
N LEU A 21 -3.90 -0.67 4.44
CA LEU A 21 -4.74 0.18 5.31
C LEU A 21 -4.57 -0.19 6.79
N LEU A 22 -4.50 -1.49 7.10
CA LEU A 22 -4.28 -1.96 8.47
C LEU A 22 -2.93 -1.49 9.02
N ILE A 23 -1.85 -1.67 8.26
CA ILE A 23 -0.51 -1.27 8.71
C ILE A 23 -0.42 0.25 8.84
N SER A 24 -0.91 1.02 7.87
CA SER A 24 -0.87 2.50 7.93
C SER A 24 -1.69 3.04 9.11
N PHE A 25 -2.85 2.44 9.38
CA PHE A 25 -3.67 2.79 10.54
C PHE A 25 -2.96 2.48 11.87
N LEU A 26 -2.33 1.30 11.98
CA LEU A 26 -1.54 0.93 13.17
C LEU A 26 -0.37 1.89 13.38
N LEU A 27 0.38 2.21 12.32
CA LEU A 27 1.48 3.18 12.40
C LEU A 27 1.00 4.56 12.81
N ARG A 28 -0.13 5.04 12.25
CA ARG A 28 -0.73 6.31 12.65
C ARG A 28 -1.05 6.35 14.14
N PHE A 29 -1.62 5.27 14.67
CA PHE A 29 -1.92 5.17 16.09
C PHE A 29 -0.64 5.14 16.94
N ILE A 30 0.35 4.34 16.54
CA ILE A 30 1.67 4.27 17.21
C ILE A 30 2.32 5.65 17.25
N PHE A 31 2.33 6.38 16.14
CA PHE A 31 2.90 7.72 16.03
C PHE A 31 2.16 8.76 16.88
N ALA A 32 0.84 8.70 16.93
CA ALA A 32 0.04 9.56 17.81
C ALA A 32 0.38 9.33 19.29
N VAL A 33 0.57 8.06 19.70
CA VAL A 33 0.99 7.70 21.07
C VAL A 33 2.45 8.10 21.34
N TRP A 34 3.33 7.98 20.34
CA TRP A 34 4.74 8.37 20.47
C TRP A 34 4.87 9.86 20.78
N VAL A 35 4.08 10.70 20.09
CA VAL A 35 4.09 12.16 20.25
C VAL A 35 2.96 12.63 21.18
N LYS A 36 2.60 11.80 22.18
CA LYS A 36 1.47 12.07 23.10
C LYS A 36 1.51 13.44 23.80
N GLY A 37 2.70 14.02 23.98
CA GLY A 37 2.89 15.31 24.67
C GLY A 37 2.63 16.53 23.79
N GLU A 38 2.73 16.38 22.46
CA GLU A 38 2.51 17.46 21.49
C GLU A 38 1.21 17.27 20.70
N PHE A 39 0.66 16.05 20.72
CA PHE A 39 -0.60 15.72 20.06
C PHE A 39 -1.81 16.21 20.87
N ASP A 40 -2.68 16.99 20.22
CA ASP A 40 -3.99 17.35 20.78
C ASP A 40 -4.92 16.13 20.78
N TRP A 41 -5.21 15.59 21.96
CA TRP A 41 -6.09 14.43 22.15
C TRP A 41 -7.58 14.77 22.14
N ASN A 42 -7.97 15.99 21.77
CA ASN A 42 -9.36 16.33 21.54
C ASN A 42 -10.00 15.38 20.50
N ILE A 43 -11.28 15.07 20.68
CA ILE A 43 -12.02 14.19 19.76
C ILE A 43 -12.03 14.77 18.33
N GLY A 44 -12.07 16.10 18.20
CA GLY A 44 -12.07 16.78 16.91
C GLY A 44 -10.76 16.59 16.14
N SER A 45 -9.61 16.83 16.77
CA SER A 45 -8.28 16.63 16.18
C SER A 45 -8.01 15.17 15.87
N LEU A 46 -8.43 14.25 16.75
CA LEU A 46 -8.31 12.81 16.52
C LEU A 46 -9.13 12.35 15.31
N MET A 47 -10.40 12.77 15.21
CA MET A 47 -11.24 12.46 14.05
C MET A 47 -10.67 13.06 12.76
N HIS A 48 -10.15 14.29 12.82
CA HIS A 48 -9.51 14.95 11.68
C HIS A 48 -8.27 14.18 11.20
N THR A 49 -7.37 13.81 12.11
CA THR A 49 -6.15 13.03 11.79
C THR A 49 -6.48 11.65 11.23
N LEU A 50 -7.49 10.97 11.79
CA LEU A 50 -7.93 9.67 11.27
C LEU A 50 -8.59 9.79 9.89
N PHE A 51 -9.44 10.80 9.69
CA PHE A 51 -10.16 11.01 8.43
C PHE A 51 -9.20 11.34 7.28
N TYR A 52 -8.39 12.39 7.43
CA TYR A 52 -7.43 12.78 6.40
C TYR A 52 -6.36 11.71 6.20
N GLY A 53 -5.91 11.09 7.29
CA GLY A 53 -5.00 9.97 7.21
C GLY A 53 -5.56 8.81 6.38
N LEU A 54 -6.83 8.44 6.59
CA LEU A 54 -7.49 7.41 5.79
C LEU A 54 -7.59 7.82 4.32
N ILE A 55 -7.91 9.08 4.01
CA ILE A 55 -7.97 9.57 2.62
C ILE A 55 -6.59 9.42 1.95
N TYR A 56 -5.51 9.85 2.62
CA TYR A 56 -4.15 9.65 2.12
C TYR A 56 -3.84 8.17 1.88
N ASP A 57 -4.20 7.29 2.81
CA ASP A 57 -3.96 5.85 2.66
C ASP A 57 -4.74 5.26 1.47
N ILE A 58 -5.99 5.69 1.29
CA ILE A 58 -6.83 5.30 0.16
C ILE A 58 -6.23 5.80 -1.16
N SER A 59 -5.71 7.02 -1.21
CA SER A 59 -5.02 7.55 -2.39
C SER A 59 -3.81 6.69 -2.76
N VAL A 60 -2.93 6.41 -1.79
CA VAL A 60 -1.72 5.63 -2.06
C VAL A 60 -2.08 4.22 -2.53
N VAL A 61 -2.96 3.53 -1.80
CA VAL A 61 -3.30 2.14 -2.14
C VAL A 61 -4.08 2.02 -3.44
N SER A 62 -4.93 3.00 -3.77
CA SER A 62 -5.62 3.05 -5.05
C SER A 62 -4.63 3.26 -6.21
N CYS A 63 -3.61 4.11 -6.06
CA CYS A 63 -2.53 4.25 -7.03
C CYS A 63 -1.79 2.91 -7.30
N PHE A 64 -1.42 2.16 -6.25
CA PHE A 64 -0.81 0.84 -6.42
C PHE A 64 -1.75 -0.15 -7.12
N THR A 65 -3.00 -0.21 -6.68
CA THR A 65 -3.97 -1.17 -7.24
C THR A 65 -4.44 -0.80 -8.63
N LEU A 66 -4.31 0.47 -9.05
CA LEU A 66 -4.67 0.93 -10.40
C LEU A 66 -3.90 0.17 -11.47
N PHE A 67 -2.58 0.03 -11.28
CA PHE A 67 -1.72 -0.69 -12.22
C PHE A 67 -2.16 -2.15 -12.43
N LEU A 68 -2.38 -2.91 -11.34
CA LEU A 68 -2.76 -4.31 -11.43
C LEU A 68 -4.22 -4.48 -11.89
N SER A 69 -5.12 -3.54 -11.55
CA SER A 69 -6.50 -3.54 -12.06
C SER A 69 -6.57 -3.25 -13.57
N PHE A 70 -5.69 -2.37 -14.08
CA PHE A 70 -5.51 -2.13 -15.51
C PHE A 70 -4.99 -3.39 -16.24
N TYR A 71 -4.01 -4.08 -15.66
CA TYR A 71 -3.54 -5.36 -16.17
C TYR A 71 -4.70 -6.38 -16.29
N TYR A 72 -5.54 -6.50 -15.25
CA TYR A 72 -6.71 -7.39 -15.28
C TYR A 72 -7.79 -6.97 -16.29
N LEU A 73 -7.89 -5.67 -16.58
CA LEU A 73 -8.80 -5.15 -17.61
C LEU A 73 -8.37 -5.63 -19.00
N ILE A 74 -7.09 -5.46 -19.33
CA ILE A 74 -6.55 -5.77 -20.66
C ILE A 74 -6.41 -7.28 -20.87
N LEU A 75 -6.03 -8.04 -19.84
CA LEU A 75 -5.75 -9.48 -19.97
C LEU A 75 -7.00 -10.25 -20.42
N PRO A 76 -7.00 -10.89 -21.61
CA PRO A 76 -8.13 -11.71 -22.04
C PRO A 76 -8.38 -12.90 -21.11
N ASN A 77 -9.65 -13.28 -20.91
CA ASN A 77 -10.02 -14.36 -19.99
C ASN A 77 -9.40 -15.73 -20.32
N LYS A 78 -8.99 -15.94 -21.58
CA LYS A 78 -8.30 -17.17 -22.02
C LYS A 78 -6.88 -17.31 -21.46
N PHE A 79 -6.24 -16.20 -21.07
CA PHE A 79 -4.87 -16.20 -20.54
C PHE A 79 -4.80 -16.16 -19.02
N ILE A 80 -5.95 -16.06 -18.34
CA ILE A 80 -6.04 -16.19 -16.87
C ILE A 80 -5.52 -17.57 -16.47
N ASN A 81 -4.68 -17.63 -15.43
CA ASN A 81 -4.00 -18.84 -14.94
C ASN A 81 -2.93 -19.42 -15.90
N SER A 82 -2.54 -18.69 -16.94
CA SER A 82 -1.36 -19.04 -17.73
C SER A 82 -0.08 -18.93 -16.88
N VAL A 83 1.02 -19.54 -17.34
CA VAL A 83 2.33 -19.41 -16.67
C VAL A 83 2.73 -17.93 -16.56
N PHE A 84 2.52 -17.16 -17.63
CA PHE A 84 2.80 -15.73 -17.64
C PHE A 84 1.94 -14.95 -16.64
N ASP A 85 0.62 -15.18 -16.62
CA ASP A 85 -0.29 -14.52 -15.66
C ASP A 85 0.12 -14.79 -14.21
N ARG A 86 0.40 -16.05 -13.89
CA ARG A 86 0.85 -16.43 -12.54
C ARG A 86 2.16 -15.75 -12.19
N ALA A 87 3.18 -15.87 -13.04
CA ALA A 87 4.49 -15.28 -12.79
C ALA A 87 4.40 -13.75 -12.60
N PHE A 88 3.64 -13.07 -13.45
CA PHE A 88 3.42 -11.63 -13.36
C PHE A 88 2.72 -11.22 -12.06
N VAL A 89 1.61 -11.88 -11.71
CA VAL A 89 0.86 -11.55 -10.48
C VAL A 89 1.70 -11.84 -9.23
N TYR A 90 2.42 -12.96 -9.18
CA TYR A 90 3.32 -13.26 -8.06
C TYR A 90 4.45 -12.23 -7.95
N PHE A 91 5.07 -11.87 -9.07
CA PHE A 91 6.16 -10.89 -9.09
C PHE A 91 5.68 -9.52 -8.62
N ILE A 92 4.61 -8.98 -9.23
CA ILE A 92 4.09 -7.66 -8.88
C ILE A 92 3.60 -7.62 -7.43
N PHE A 93 2.89 -8.65 -6.96
CA PHE A 93 2.45 -8.70 -5.57
C PHE A 93 3.63 -8.74 -4.59
N THR A 94 4.66 -9.55 -4.87
CA THR A 94 5.86 -9.61 -4.03
C THR A 94 6.62 -8.29 -4.03
N LEU A 95 6.76 -7.67 -5.20
CA LEU A 95 7.38 -6.35 -5.35
C LEU A 95 6.63 -5.30 -4.52
N TYR A 96 5.30 -5.27 -4.59
CA TYR A 96 4.50 -4.35 -3.79
C TYR A 96 4.67 -4.58 -2.30
N LEU A 97 4.71 -5.83 -1.83
CA LEU A 97 4.98 -6.14 -0.42
C LEU A 97 6.35 -5.60 0.01
N VAL A 98 7.40 -5.86 -0.76
CA VAL A 98 8.75 -5.35 -0.45
C VAL A 98 8.76 -3.83 -0.38
N ILE A 99 8.13 -3.15 -1.35
CA ILE A 99 8.03 -1.69 -1.38
C ILE A 99 7.32 -1.18 -0.12
N ILE A 100 6.11 -1.66 0.18
CA ILE A 100 5.35 -1.11 1.33
C ILE A 100 6.06 -1.39 2.66
N TYR A 101 6.67 -2.57 2.83
CA TYR A 101 7.37 -2.88 4.07
C TYR A 101 8.62 -2.02 4.22
N PHE A 102 9.41 -1.86 3.16
CA PHE A 102 10.54 -0.94 3.17
C PHE A 102 10.10 0.49 3.49
N THR A 103 9.03 0.98 2.86
CA THR A 103 8.46 2.32 3.10
C THR A 103 8.02 2.49 4.55
N PHE A 104 7.33 1.50 5.13
CA PHE A 104 6.89 1.57 6.53
C PHE A 104 8.07 1.55 7.52
N PHE A 105 9.13 0.78 7.25
CA PHE A 105 10.35 0.85 8.04
C PHE A 105 11.02 2.22 7.95
N ALA A 106 11.15 2.74 6.73
CA ALA A 106 11.71 4.07 6.50
C ALA A 106 10.87 5.18 7.15
N GLU A 107 9.56 5.00 7.22
CA GLU A 107 8.66 5.94 7.88
C GLU A 107 8.87 5.99 9.39
N VAL A 108 9.16 4.84 10.02
CA VAL A 108 9.49 4.79 11.46
C VAL A 108 10.79 5.52 11.75
N THR A 109 11.84 5.33 10.94
CA THR A 109 13.12 6.05 11.12
C THR A 109 12.97 7.53 10.83
N PHE A 110 12.21 7.90 9.79
CA PHE A 110 11.93 9.29 9.45
C PHE A 110 11.10 9.98 10.53
N TRP A 111 10.15 9.27 11.13
CA TRP A 111 9.37 9.77 12.26
C TRP A 111 10.26 10.01 13.48
N ASP A 112 11.26 9.17 13.72
CA ASP A 112 12.15 9.38 14.86
C ASP A 112 12.91 10.71 14.75
N GLU A 113 13.38 11.05 13.55
CA GLU A 113 14.15 12.27 13.29
C GLU A 113 13.28 13.53 13.19
N PHE A 114 12.16 13.48 12.46
CA PHE A 114 11.38 14.67 12.11
C PHE A 114 10.03 14.78 12.81
N LYS A 115 9.61 13.73 13.54
CA LYS A 115 8.27 13.63 14.17
C LYS A 115 7.13 13.94 13.19
N SER A 116 7.35 13.67 11.89
CA SER A 116 6.38 13.84 10.82
C SER A 116 6.42 12.64 9.88
N ARG A 117 5.35 12.42 9.11
CA ARG A 117 5.39 11.51 7.96
C ARG A 117 6.21 12.13 6.82
N PHE A 118 6.47 11.35 5.78
CA PHE A 118 7.15 11.84 4.57
C PHE A 118 6.48 13.10 4.03
N ASN A 119 7.29 14.12 3.80
CA ASN A 119 6.92 15.44 3.33
C ASN A 119 7.99 15.93 2.33
N PHE A 120 8.05 17.24 2.05
CA PHE A 120 9.04 17.81 1.14
C PHE A 120 10.50 17.57 1.56
N ILE A 121 10.79 17.38 2.85
CA ILE A 121 12.15 17.04 3.32
C ILE A 121 12.57 15.69 2.74
N ALA A 122 11.65 14.73 2.65
CA ALA A 122 11.94 13.43 2.04
C ALA A 122 12.25 13.54 0.54
N VAL A 123 11.80 14.60 -0.14
CA VAL A 123 12.15 14.87 -1.54
C VAL A 123 13.61 15.31 -1.65
N ASP A 124 14.10 16.14 -0.73
CA ASP A 124 15.51 16.54 -0.71
C ASP A 124 16.43 15.33 -0.53
N TYR A 125 16.00 14.34 0.25
CA TYR A 125 16.73 13.07 0.42
C TYR A 125 16.86 12.28 -0.89
N LEU A 126 15.91 12.44 -1.83
CA LEU A 126 15.98 11.83 -3.17
C LEU A 126 16.87 12.61 -4.14
N ILE A 127 17.18 13.88 -3.83
CA ILE A 127 18.12 14.69 -4.61
C ILE A 127 19.55 14.40 -4.12
N TYR A 128 19.76 14.41 -2.80
CA TYR A 128 21.07 14.18 -2.16
C TYR A 128 21.32 12.71 -1.84
N THR A 129 21.09 11.83 -2.82
CA THR A 129 21.11 10.37 -2.64
C THR A 129 22.43 9.82 -2.10
N TYR A 130 23.57 10.37 -2.52
CA TYR A 130 24.88 9.87 -2.09
C TYR A 130 25.09 10.03 -0.57
N GLU A 131 24.77 11.21 -0.04
CA GLU A 131 24.93 11.52 1.38
C GLU A 131 23.95 10.69 2.23
N VAL A 132 22.69 10.60 1.79
CA VAL A 132 21.65 9.82 2.47
C VAL A 132 21.99 8.34 2.49
N VAL A 133 22.41 7.75 1.36
CA VAL A 133 22.76 6.32 1.29
C VAL A 133 23.95 6.01 2.19
N LYS A 134 24.97 6.88 2.20
CA LYS A 134 26.13 6.71 3.07
C LYS A 134 25.73 6.78 4.55
N ASN A 135 24.92 7.77 4.94
CA ASN A 135 24.39 7.89 6.30
C ASN A 135 23.60 6.65 6.72
N ILE A 136 22.79 6.10 5.81
CA ILE A 136 22.02 4.87 6.08
C ILE A 136 22.94 3.67 6.31
N GLN A 137 24.00 3.52 5.49
CA GLN A 137 24.95 2.41 5.60
C GLN A 137 25.75 2.46 6.90
N GLU A 138 26.09 3.66 7.39
CA GLU A 138 26.83 3.85 8.64
C GLU A 138 25.94 3.73 9.88
N SER A 139 24.68 4.19 9.78
CA SER A 139 23.79 4.32 10.95
C SER A 139 22.91 3.10 11.20
N TYR A 140 22.62 2.28 10.18
CA TYR A 140 21.65 1.19 10.30
C TYR A 140 22.22 -0.18 9.92
N PRO A 141 21.90 -1.26 10.66
CA PRO A 141 22.27 -2.61 10.31
C PRO A 141 21.44 -3.12 9.13
N LEU A 142 21.82 -2.73 7.91
CA LEU A 142 21.13 -3.08 6.66
C LEU A 142 20.83 -4.59 6.51
N PRO A 143 21.74 -5.53 6.85
CA PRO A 143 21.44 -6.95 6.74
C PRO A 143 20.25 -7.39 7.59
N ILE A 144 20.09 -6.82 8.79
CA ILE A 144 18.98 -7.13 9.70
C ILE A 144 17.68 -6.56 9.15
N LEU A 145 17.72 -5.32 8.64
CA LEU A 145 16.55 -4.65 8.06
C LEU A 145 16.06 -5.39 6.80
N ILE A 146 16.98 -5.71 5.88
CA ILE A 146 16.66 -6.47 4.67
C ILE A 146 16.15 -7.87 5.04
N GLY A 147 16.80 -8.54 6.00
CA GLY A 147 16.36 -9.84 6.51
C GLY A 147 14.94 -9.81 7.09
N GLY A 148 14.62 -8.76 7.85
CA GLY A 148 13.28 -8.52 8.39
C GLY A 148 12.22 -8.32 7.30
N ILE A 149 12.54 -7.54 6.26
CA ILE A 149 11.64 -7.31 5.11
C ILE A 149 11.40 -8.61 4.34
N VAL A 150 12.46 -9.40 4.09
CA VAL A 150 12.34 -10.69 3.41
C VAL A 150 11.49 -11.65 4.24
N LEU A 151 11.71 -11.71 5.57
CA LEU A 151 10.95 -12.55 6.48
C LEU A 151 9.47 -12.18 6.48
N ILE A 152 9.11 -10.91 6.70
CA ILE A 152 7.70 -10.48 6.75
C ILE A 152 7.02 -10.62 5.38
N THR A 153 7.74 -10.40 4.28
CA THR A 153 7.24 -10.67 2.93
C THR A 153 6.93 -12.16 2.75
N GLY A 154 7.85 -13.05 3.15
CA GLY A 154 7.66 -14.49 3.12
C GLY A 154 6.47 -14.95 3.97
N LEU A 155 6.30 -14.40 5.17
CA LEU A 155 5.14 -14.65 6.03
C LEU A 155 3.83 -14.22 5.37
N THR A 156 3.79 -13.03 4.76
CA THR A 156 2.59 -12.54 4.07
C THR A 156 2.25 -13.39 2.85
N LEU A 157 3.25 -13.83 2.07
CA LEU A 157 3.05 -14.78 0.98
C LEU A 157 2.50 -16.12 1.49
N PHE A 158 3.03 -16.62 2.61
CA PHE A 158 2.53 -17.84 3.25
C PHE A 158 1.07 -17.69 3.72
N ILE A 159 0.71 -16.59 4.37
CA ILE A 159 -0.66 -16.30 4.79
C ILE A 159 -1.60 -16.21 3.58
N THR A 160 -1.17 -15.51 2.52
CA THR A 160 -1.95 -15.33 1.29
C THR A 160 -2.21 -16.67 0.60
N LYS A 161 -1.22 -17.57 0.60
CA LYS A 161 -1.36 -18.96 0.13
C LYS A 161 -2.31 -19.76 1.02
N LYS A 162 -2.14 -19.72 2.34
CA LYS A 162 -2.98 -20.45 3.32
C LYS A 162 -4.46 -20.01 3.26
N ARG A 163 -4.73 -18.74 2.98
CA ARG A 163 -6.07 -18.18 2.83
C ARG A 163 -6.69 -18.38 1.42
N ASN A 164 -6.03 -19.15 0.54
CA ASN A 164 -6.49 -19.41 -0.83
C ASN A 164 -6.67 -18.15 -1.70
N VAL A 165 -6.04 -17.03 -1.36
CA VAL A 165 -6.20 -15.77 -2.11
C VAL A 165 -5.69 -15.93 -3.55
N PHE A 166 -4.52 -16.56 -3.73
CA PHE A 166 -3.97 -16.87 -5.06
C PHE A 166 -4.88 -17.85 -5.83
N TYR A 167 -5.44 -18.84 -5.16
CA TYR A 167 -6.37 -19.79 -5.78
C TYR A 167 -7.60 -19.08 -6.33
N ASP A 168 -8.21 -18.19 -5.54
CA ASP A 168 -9.36 -17.39 -5.96
C ASP A 168 -9.01 -16.43 -7.11
N THR A 169 -7.80 -15.84 -7.07
CA THR A 169 -7.30 -14.93 -8.12
C THR A 169 -7.12 -15.65 -9.46
N PHE A 170 -6.59 -16.88 -9.48
CA PHE A 170 -6.30 -17.57 -10.73
C PHE A 170 -7.46 -18.40 -11.27
N ASN A 171 -8.39 -18.85 -10.43
CA ASN A 171 -9.51 -19.70 -10.89
C ASN A 171 -10.81 -18.94 -11.14
N SER A 172 -10.84 -17.62 -10.91
CA SER A 172 -12.01 -16.78 -11.18
C SER A 172 -11.90 -16.07 -12.52
N LYS A 173 -12.91 -16.21 -13.37
CA LYS A 173 -13.01 -15.52 -14.67
C LYS A 173 -14.04 -14.39 -14.58
N PRO A 174 -13.63 -13.12 -14.47
CA PRO A 174 -14.57 -12.00 -14.36
C PRO A 174 -15.24 -11.72 -15.71
N LYS A 175 -16.48 -11.23 -15.67
CA LYS A 175 -17.16 -10.68 -16.86
C LYS A 175 -16.48 -9.39 -17.29
N THR A 176 -16.55 -9.05 -18.58
CA THR A 176 -15.97 -7.80 -19.11
C THR A 176 -16.51 -6.56 -18.39
N SER A 177 -17.81 -6.52 -18.07
CA SER A 177 -18.41 -5.43 -17.29
C SER A 177 -17.83 -5.30 -15.87
N GLN A 178 -17.46 -6.41 -15.23
CA GLN A 178 -16.81 -6.39 -13.92
C GLN A 178 -15.39 -5.83 -14.02
N LYS A 179 -14.66 -6.15 -15.10
CA LYS A 179 -13.32 -5.60 -15.33
C LYS A 179 -13.34 -4.08 -15.46
N PHE A 180 -14.20 -3.57 -16.33
CA PHE A 180 -14.38 -2.13 -16.49
C PHE A 180 -14.88 -1.49 -15.20
N GLY A 181 -15.86 -2.10 -14.53
CA GLY A 181 -16.41 -1.59 -13.27
C GLY A 181 -15.36 -1.45 -12.17
N VAL A 182 -14.50 -2.46 -11.97
CA VAL A 182 -13.44 -2.40 -10.95
C VAL A 182 -12.36 -1.37 -11.32
N PHE A 183 -11.92 -1.35 -12.58
CA PHE A 183 -10.93 -0.37 -13.03
C PHE A 183 -11.46 1.07 -12.92
N ALA A 184 -12.69 1.33 -13.37
CA ALA A 184 -13.32 2.64 -13.27
C ALA A 184 -13.53 3.07 -11.82
N LEU A 185 -13.97 2.16 -10.94
CA LEU A 185 -14.07 2.43 -9.50
C LEU A 185 -12.70 2.83 -8.93
N ASN A 186 -11.64 2.08 -9.26
CA ASN A 186 -10.29 2.38 -8.78
C ASN A 186 -9.81 3.74 -9.29
N LEU A 187 -10.02 4.04 -10.57
CA LEU A 187 -9.69 5.34 -11.15
C LEU A 187 -10.44 6.50 -10.47
N ILE A 188 -11.73 6.31 -10.16
CA ILE A 188 -12.53 7.30 -9.42
C ILE A 188 -11.98 7.47 -8.00
N LEU A 189 -11.56 6.39 -7.33
CA LEU A 189 -10.95 6.48 -6.00
C LEU A 189 -9.63 7.26 -6.04
N VAL A 190 -8.77 7.01 -7.03
CA VAL A 190 -7.51 7.76 -7.22
C VAL A 190 -7.81 9.24 -7.44
N ILE A 191 -8.61 9.57 -8.45
CA ILE A 191 -8.89 10.97 -8.82
C ILE A 191 -9.63 11.70 -7.71
N GLY A 192 -10.67 11.07 -7.15
CA GLY A 192 -11.49 11.66 -6.10
C GLY A 192 -10.70 11.92 -4.82
N SER A 193 -9.87 10.97 -4.39
CA SER A 193 -9.05 11.16 -3.19
C SER A 193 -7.96 12.21 -3.40
N LEU A 194 -7.26 12.23 -4.55
CA LEU A 194 -6.30 13.29 -4.88
C LEU A 194 -6.94 14.67 -4.96
N TYR A 195 -8.16 14.76 -5.51
CA TYR A 195 -8.90 16.01 -5.57
C TYR A 195 -9.23 16.56 -4.17
N VAL A 196 -9.70 15.70 -3.27
CA VAL A 196 -9.97 16.08 -1.87
C VAL A 196 -8.67 16.56 -1.20
N LEU A 197 -7.57 15.82 -1.34
CA LEU A 197 -6.29 16.19 -0.75
C LEU A 197 -5.75 17.53 -1.27
N ASN A 198 -5.94 17.81 -2.57
CA ASN A 198 -5.51 19.07 -3.16
C ASN A 198 -6.30 20.28 -2.66
N GLN A 199 -7.58 20.11 -2.28
CA GLN A 199 -8.36 21.20 -1.68
C GLN A 199 -8.00 21.48 -0.22
N SER A 200 -7.49 20.48 0.49
CA SER A 200 -7.19 20.58 1.91
C SER A 200 -5.84 21.23 2.22
N CYS A 201 -4.95 21.37 1.23
CA CYS A 201 -3.74 22.19 1.37
C CYS A 201 -4.09 23.67 1.16
N PRO A 202 -3.95 24.55 2.16
CA PRO A 202 -3.94 25.98 1.89
C PRO A 202 -2.73 26.28 0.97
N LYS A 203 -2.98 27.07 -0.08
CA LYS A 203 -1.93 27.60 -0.95
C LYS A 203 -1.05 28.60 -0.20
#